data_AF-A0A523QNG2-F1
#
_entry.id   AF-A0A523QNG2-F1
#
_cell.length_a   1.000
_cell.length_b   1.000
_cell.length_c   1.000
_cell.angle_alpha   90.00
_cell.angle_beta   90.00
_cell.angle_gamma   90.00
#
_symmetry.space_group_name_H-M   'P 1'
#
loop_
_entity.id
_entity.type
_entity.pdbx_description
1 polymer ?
#
loop_
_entity_poly.entity_id
_entity_poly.type
_entity_poly.pdbx_seq_one_letter_code
_entity_poly.pdbx_strand_id
1 'polypeptide(L)' 'MKYRVRIDLSFNSEADAKLLMDYAREISGKAVSINEGGDSEEISFCDLELCRHDEGLPCTKLERVEVKKSGVIAS' A
#
# COMPACT_ATOMS: atom_id res chain seq x y z
N MET A 1 -17.48 -0.44 -12.26
CA MET A 1 -17.54 0.05 -10.87
C MET A 1 -16.34 -0.48 -10.12
N LYS A 2 -15.58 0.38 -9.44
CA LYS A 2 -14.38 -0.01 -8.68
C LYS A 2 -14.55 0.42 -7.23
N TYR A 3 -14.06 -0.38 -6.29
CA TYR A 3 -14.17 -0.12 -4.86
C TYR A 3 -12.81 0.36 -4.32
N ARG A 4 -12.82 1.40 -3.48
CA ARG A 4 -11.62 1.97 -2.87
C ARG A 4 -11.61 1.67 -1.38
N VAL A 5 -10.45 1.26 -0.86
CA VAL A 5 -10.24 0.93 0.55
C VAL A 5 -9.03 1.71 1.04
N ARG A 6 -9.16 2.42 2.17
CA ARG A 6 -8.07 3.07 2.91
C ARG A 6 -8.05 2.47 4.31
N ILE A 7 -6.87 2.06 4.77
CA ILE A 7 -6.71 1.41 6.08
C ILE A 7 -5.64 2.19 6.84
N ASP A 8 -5.98 2.64 8.05
CA ASP A 8 -5.11 3.32 9.01
C ASP A 8 -5.29 2.60 10.34
N LEU A 9 -4.22 1.97 10.85
CA LEU A 9 -4.26 1.06 11.98
C LEU A 9 -3.02 1.23 12.85
N SER A 10 -3.21 1.22 14.17
CA SER A 10 -2.14 1.24 15.18
C SER A 10 -2.09 -0.11 15.89
N PHE A 11 -0.87 -0.60 16.13
CA PHE A 11 -0.62 -1.91 16.73
C PHE A 11 0.27 -1.79 17.97
N ASN A 12 -0.01 -2.59 19.00
CA ASN A 12 0.85 -2.73 20.18
C ASN A 12 2.03 -3.70 19.95
N SER A 13 2.08 -4.37 18.79
CA SER A 13 3.05 -5.41 18.43
C SER A 13 3.62 -5.13 17.04
N GLU A 14 4.95 -5.01 16.95
CA GLU A 14 5.65 -4.84 15.67
C GLU A 14 5.45 -6.06 14.76
N ALA A 15 5.34 -7.26 15.33
CA ALA A 15 5.14 -8.48 14.55
C ALA A 15 3.78 -8.49 13.85
N ASP A 16 2.72 -8.03 14.52
CA ASP A 16 1.38 -7.97 13.95
C ASP A 16 1.27 -6.89 12.87
N ALA A 17 1.92 -5.74 13.09
CA ALA A 17 2.03 -4.69 12.08
C ALA A 17 2.72 -5.22 10.81
N LYS A 18 3.85 -5.92 10.95
CA LYS A 18 4.57 -6.55 9.83
C LYS A 18 3.74 -7.62 9.12
N LEU A 19 3.00 -8.44 9.85
CA LEU A 19 2.15 -9.49 9.28
C LEU A 19 1.05 -8.89 8.38
N LEU A 20 0.41 -7.79 8.81
CA LEU A 20 -0.55 -7.09 7.96
C LEU A 20 0.13 -6.47 6.72
N MET A 21 1.33 -5.89 6.88
CA MET A 21 2.09 -5.33 5.76
C MET A 21 2.43 -6.39 4.70
N ASP A 22 2.91 -7.56 5.13
CA ASP A 22 3.24 -8.66 4.21
C ASP A 22 1.99 -9.17 3.47
N TYR A 23 0.86 -9.30 4.18
CA TYR A 23 -0.41 -9.63 3.55
C TYR A 23 -0.88 -8.57 2.56
N ALA A 24 -0.79 -7.29 2.92
CA ALA A 24 -1.14 -6.18 2.04
C ALA A 24 -0.26 -6.17 0.78
N ARG A 25 1.04 -6.42 0.91
CA ARG A 25 1.97 -6.59 -0.22
C ARG A 25 1.52 -7.74 -1.12
N GLU A 26 1.20 -8.92 -0.57
CA GLU A 26 0.75 -10.07 -1.36
C GLU A 26 -0.54 -9.76 -2.15
N ILE A 27 -1.54 -9.20 -1.48
CA ILE A 27 -2.84 -8.89 -2.09
C ILE A 27 -2.73 -7.74 -3.10
N SER A 28 -1.80 -6.79 -2.91
CA SER A 28 -1.54 -5.73 -3.90
C SER A 28 -1.12 -6.30 -5.26
N GLY A 29 -0.49 -7.48 -5.29
CA GLY A 29 -0.20 -8.24 -6.51
C GLY A 29 -1.42 -8.64 -7.34
N LYS A 30 -2.60 -8.65 -6.71
CA LYS A 30 -3.89 -9.01 -7.32
C LYS A 30 -4.72 -7.78 -7.65
N ALA A 31 -4.26 -6.58 -7.30
CA ALA A 31 -4.95 -5.33 -7.58
C ALA A 31 -4.93 -5.00 -9.09
N VAL A 32 -5.92 -4.22 -9.53
CA VAL A 32 -6.07 -3.80 -10.94
C VAL A 32 -6.00 -2.28 -11.05
N SER A 33 -5.54 -1.78 -12.20
CA SER A 33 -5.54 -0.35 -12.53
C SER A 33 -6.98 0.19 -12.57
N ILE A 34 -7.18 1.42 -12.10
CA ILE A 34 -8.52 2.05 -12.02
C ILE A 34 -9.02 2.43 -13.42
N ASN A 35 -8.12 2.90 -14.29
CA ASN A 35 -8.39 3.36 -15.66
C ASN A 35 -7.45 2.68 -16.68
N GLU A 36 -7.40 1.35 -16.65
CA GLU A 36 -6.52 0.56 -17.51
C GLU A 36 -6.67 0.95 -19.00
N GLY A 37 -5.59 1.46 -19.60
CA GLY A 37 -5.54 1.83 -21.02
C GLY A 37 -6.21 3.15 -21.41
N GLY A 38 -6.62 3.98 -20.45
CA GLY A 38 -7.13 5.34 -20.71
C GLY A 38 -6.04 6.41 -20.71
N ASP A 39 -6.31 7.56 -21.35
CA ASP A 39 -5.39 8.72 -21.40
C ASP A 39 -5.07 9.33 -20.01
N SER A 40 -5.78 8.89 -18.97
CA SER A 40 -5.58 9.25 -17.56
C SER A 40 -5.54 8.01 -16.68
N GLU A 41 -4.70 7.04 -17.06
CA GLU A 41 -4.43 5.85 -16.27
C GLU A 41 -3.94 6.26 -14.87
N GLU A 42 -4.83 6.16 -13.89
CA GLU A 42 -4.52 6.45 -12.49
C GLU A 42 -3.77 5.23 -11.92
N ILE A 43 -2.50 5.43 -11.57
CA ILE A 43 -1.67 4.39 -10.96
C ILE A 43 -2.24 4.11 -9.57
N SER A 44 -2.88 2.95 -9.39
CA SER A 44 -3.21 2.44 -8.07
C SER A 44 -1.90 2.16 -7.33
N PHE A 45 -1.78 2.62 -6.09
CA PHE A 45 -0.60 2.36 -5.28
C PHE A 45 -0.97 2.00 -3.84
N CYS A 46 -0.08 1.26 -3.18
CA CYS A 46 -0.12 1.02 -1.74
C CYS A 46 1.18 1.58 -1.15
N ASP A 47 1.07 2.63 -0.33
CA ASP A 47 2.19 3.10 0.48
C ASP A 47 2.18 2.31 1.79
N LEU A 48 3.32 1.69 2.10
CA LEU A 48 3.58 1.00 3.34
C LEU A 48 4.52 1.87 4.17
N GLU A 49 4.02 2.38 5.29
CA GLU A 49 4.72 3.30 6.16
C GLU A 49 4.67 2.82 7.61
N LEU A 50 5.77 3.02 8.34
CA LEU A 50 5.80 2.85 9.78
C LEU A 50 5.71 4.23 10.44
N CYS A 51 4.55 4.54 11.00
CA CYS A 51 4.29 5.82 11.65
C CYS A 51 4.57 5.75 13.16
N ARG A 52 5.21 6.80 13.67
CA ARG A 52 5.49 7.00 15.11
C ARG A 52 5.00 8.38 15.58
N HIS A 53 3.82 8.78 15.10
CA HIS A 53 3.25 10.09 15.41
C HIS A 53 2.99 10.28 16.91
N ASP A 54 2.64 9.21 17.63
CA ASP A 54 2.44 9.27 19.08
C ASP A 54 3.74 9.57 19.85
N GLU A 55 4.90 9.35 19.23
CA GLU A 55 6.23 9.71 19.74
C GLU A 55 6.71 11.08 19.21
N GLY A 56 5.90 11.79 18.43
CA GLY A 56 6.27 13.04 17.77
C GLY A 56 7.26 12.87 16.61
N LEU A 57 7.46 11.64 16.12
CA LEU A 57 8.39 11.30 15.06
C LEU A 57 7.68 11.20 13.69
N PRO A 58 8.37 11.52 12.57
CA PRO A 58 7.79 11.38 11.24
C PRO A 58 7.57 9.91 10.87
N CYS A 59 6.59 9.65 9.99
CA CYS A 59 6.45 8.33 9.39
C CYS A 59 7.68 7.97 8.55
N THR A 60 8.16 6.74 8.69
CA THR A 60 9.19 6.18 7.82
C THR A 60 8.51 5.45 6.68
N LYS A 61 8.72 5.91 5.45
CA LYS A 61 8.26 5.20 4.27
C LYS A 61 9.11 3.94 4.07
N LEU A 62 8.47 2.78 4.08
CA LEU A 62 9.15 1.49 3.93
C LEU A 62 9.11 1.04 2.48
N GLU A 63 7.95 1.12 1.84
CA GLU A 63 7.78 0.65 0.47
C GLU A 63 6.61 1.38 -0.20
N ARG A 64 6.71 1.60 -1.50
CA ARG A 64 5.57 1.94 -2.34
C ARG A 64 5.39 0.83 -3.36
N VAL A 65 4.22 0.21 -3.34
CA VAL A 65 3.84 -0.77 -4.34
C VAL A 65 2.97 -0.08 -5.38
N GLU A 66 3.51 0.13 -6.58
CA GLU A 66 2.74 0.61 -7.73
C GLU A 66 2.12 -0.57 -8.47
N VAL A 67 0.82 -0.48 -8.74
CA VAL A 67 0.08 -1.50 -9.48
C VAL A 67 0.12 -1.12 -10.96
N LYS A 68 0.91 -1.86 -11.75
CA LYS A 68 1.03 -1.70 -13.21
C LYS A 68 0.64 -2.99 -13.93
N LYS A 69 0.31 -2.87 -15.21
CA LYS A 69 -0.12 -3.97 -16.10
C LYS A 69 0.85 -5.16 -16.13
N SER A 70 2.14 -4.95 -15.83
CA SER A 70 3.19 -5.98 -15.92
C SER A 70 3.54 -6.65 -14.59
N GLY A 71 2.73 -6.45 -13.54
CA GLY A 71 2.96 -6.98 -12.20
C GLY A 71 3.37 -5.90 -11.19
N VAL A 72 3.48 -6.31 -9.92
CA VAL A 72 3.94 -5.47 -8.81
C VAL A 72 5.44 -5.22 -8.95
N ILE A 73 5.82 -3.95 -9.00
CA ILE A 73 7.22 -3.52 -8.93
C ILE A 73 7.37 -2.76 -7.62
N ALA A 74 8.11 -3.34 -6.67
CA ALA A 74 8.54 -2.64 -5.47
C ALA A 74 9.65 -1.65 -5.85
N SER A 75 9.48 -0.38 -5.47
CA SER A 75 10.46 0.68 -5.65
C SER A 75 10.93 1.23 -4.31
#